data_AF-A0A831LN71-F1
#
_entry.id   AF-A0A831LN71-F1
#
_cell.length_a   1.000
_cell.length_b   1.000
_cell.length_c   1.000
_cell.angle_alpha   90.00
_cell.angle_beta   90.00
_cell.angle_gamma   90.00
#
_symmetry.space_group_name_H-M   'P 1'
#
loop_
_entity.id
_entity.type
_entity.pdbx_description
1 polymer ?
#
loop_
_entity_poly.entity_id
_entity_poly.type
_entity_poly.pdbx_seq_one_letter_code
_entity_poly.pdbx_strand_id
1 'polypeptide(L)'
;MSDHSASASLRSKDVPAAGSSMTIGDEEFELLRRLIKSRFGINLTDQKRSLVVGRLQKLLRGEGFVNFKQYYESLVNDKSERGLSELINRISTNH
;
A
#
# COMPACT_ATOMS: atom_id res chain seq x y z
N MET A 1 -46.82 21.29 5.24
CA MET A 1 -45.68 22.06 5.79
C MET A 1 -44.94 21.18 6.77
N SER A 2 -43.61 21.17 6.66
CA SER A 2 -42.62 20.68 7.62
C SER A 2 -42.25 19.19 7.58
N ASP A 3 -41.07 18.99 6.99
CA ASP A 3 -39.96 18.10 7.39
C ASP A 3 -40.21 16.63 7.68
N HIS A 4 -39.54 15.77 6.91
CA HIS A 4 -38.29 15.15 7.39
C HIS A 4 -37.38 14.79 6.20
N SER A 5 -36.32 15.58 6.04
CA SER A 5 -35.06 15.14 5.44
C SER A 5 -34.37 14.14 6.36
N ALA A 6 -33.88 13.03 5.80
CA ALA A 6 -32.69 12.32 6.29
C ALA A 6 -32.24 11.37 5.15
N SER A 7 -31.28 11.76 4.30
CA SER A 7 -29.83 11.85 4.53
C SER A 7 -29.09 10.52 4.28
N ALA A 8 -27.82 10.65 3.88
CA ALA A 8 -26.83 9.64 3.47
C ALA A 8 -26.90 9.25 1.99
N SER A 9 -26.50 10.13 1.06
CA SER A 9 -25.10 10.50 0.77
C SER A 9 -24.24 9.31 0.30
N LEU A 10 -24.14 9.21 -1.03
CA LEU A 10 -22.88 9.04 -1.75
C LEU A 10 -21.92 7.97 -1.19
N ARG A 11 -22.04 6.72 -1.65
CA ARG A 11 -20.85 5.90 -1.95
C ARG A 11 -20.60 5.96 -3.45
N SER A 12 -20.24 7.15 -3.93
CA SER A 12 -19.53 7.27 -5.19
C SER A 12 -18.20 6.56 -5.02
N LYS A 13 -18.12 5.33 -5.52
CA LYS A 13 -16.83 4.72 -5.87
C LYS A 13 -16.35 5.39 -7.15
N ASP A 14 -16.07 6.69 -7.08
CA ASP A 14 -15.20 7.33 -8.05
C ASP A 14 -13.80 6.82 -7.74
N VAL A 15 -13.49 5.65 -8.27
CA VAL A 15 -12.11 5.21 -8.39
C VAL A 15 -11.62 5.90 -9.66
N PRO A 16 -10.81 6.97 -9.58
CA PRO A 16 -10.32 7.58 -10.79
C PRO A 16 -9.35 6.59 -11.42
N ALA A 17 -9.79 5.96 -12.51
CA ALA A 17 -8.91 5.30 -13.45
C ALA A 17 -8.09 6.39 -14.15
N ALA A 18 -6.93 6.74 -13.57
CA ALA A 18 -5.95 7.57 -14.23
C ALA A 18 -4.56 7.10 -13.81
N GLY A 19 -3.77 6.65 -14.78
CA GLY A 19 -2.40 6.17 -14.63
C GLY A 19 -1.46 7.26 -14.12
N SER A 20 -1.54 7.54 -12.83
CA SER A 20 -0.53 8.30 -12.11
C SER A 20 0.53 7.28 -11.73
N SER A 21 1.71 7.39 -12.34
CA SER A 21 2.89 6.62 -11.95
C SER A 21 3.07 6.79 -10.44
N MET A 22 2.73 5.78 -9.64
CA MET A 22 2.92 5.82 -8.20
C MET A 22 4.43 5.78 -7.97
N THR A 23 5.05 6.94 -7.85
CA THR A 23 6.46 7.08 -7.51
C THR A 23 6.62 6.90 -6.01
N ILE A 24 7.51 6.00 -5.60
CA ILE A 24 7.92 5.90 -4.20
C ILE A 24 9.10 6.85 -3.97
N GLY A 25 9.03 7.67 -2.94
CA GLY A 25 10.19 8.45 -2.50
C GLY A 25 11.26 7.57 -1.84
N ASP A 26 12.46 8.12 -1.65
CA ASP A 26 13.51 7.48 -0.85
C ASP A 26 13.06 7.27 0.60
N GLU A 27 12.39 8.28 1.17
CA GLU A 27 11.88 8.24 2.55
C GLU A 27 10.81 7.15 2.73
N GLU A 28 9.85 7.05 1.80
CA GLU A 28 8.80 6.04 1.84
C GLU A 28 9.38 4.62 1.72
N PHE A 29 10.39 4.44 0.85
CA PHE A 29 11.08 3.18 0.71
C PHE A 29 11.83 2.81 2.00
N GLU A 30 12.51 3.77 2.63
CA GLU A 30 13.19 3.55 3.90
C GLU A 30 12.23 3.23 5.04
N LEU A 31 11.07 3.87 5.11
CA LEU A 31 10.01 3.54 6.08
C LEU A 31 9.55 2.08 5.92
N LEU A 32 9.29 1.65 4.68
CA LEU A 32 8.87 0.30 4.37
C LEU A 32 9.97 -0.72 4.72
N ARG A 33 11.20 -0.43 4.31
CA ARG A 33 12.39 -1.26 4.60
C ARG A 33 12.57 -1.45 6.09
N ARG A 34 12.47 -0.38 6.89
CA ARG A 34 12.57 -0.44 8.35
C ARG A 34 11.46 -1.26 8.96
N LEU A 35 10.22 -1.10 8.48
CA LEU A 35 9.07 -1.88 8.94
C LEU A 35 9.28 -3.37 8.69
N ILE A 36 9.65 -3.74 7.47
CA ILE A 36 9.92 -5.13 7.07
C ILE A 36 11.08 -5.72 7.89
N LYS A 37 12.18 -4.98 8.04
CA LYS A 37 13.33 -5.43 8.84
C LYS A 37 12.96 -5.62 10.30
N SER A 38 12.17 -4.72 10.88
CA SER A 38 11.73 -4.78 12.27
C SER A 38 10.80 -5.97 12.54
N ARG A 39 9.88 -6.24 11.61
CA ARG A 39 8.84 -7.29 11.78
C ARG A 39 9.29 -8.68 11.34
N PHE A 40 10.00 -8.78 10.22
CA PHE A 40 10.38 -10.06 9.59
C PHE A 40 11.89 -10.32 9.55
N GLY A 41 12.73 -9.36 9.97
CA GLY A 41 14.19 -9.50 9.88
C GLY A 41 14.75 -9.44 8.46
N ILE A 42 13.92 -9.16 7.44
CA ILE A 42 14.34 -9.13 6.04
C ILE A 42 14.95 -7.77 5.72
N ASN A 43 16.17 -7.78 5.16
CA ASN A 43 16.83 -6.56 4.69
C ASN A 43 16.57 -6.37 3.19
N LEU A 44 15.74 -5.39 2.86
CA LEU A 44 15.63 -4.89 1.49
C LEU A 44 16.88 -4.08 1.13
N THR A 45 17.56 -4.48 0.08
CA THR A 45 18.73 -3.77 -0.45
C THR A 45 18.33 -2.87 -1.62
N ASP A 46 19.06 -1.78 -1.83
CA ASP A 46 18.80 -0.84 -2.93
C ASP A 46 18.92 -1.50 -4.31
N GLN A 47 19.78 -2.50 -4.42
CA GLN A 47 19.91 -3.37 -5.60
C GLN A 47 18.59 -4.01 -6.02
N LYS A 48 17.72 -4.32 -5.05
CA LYS A 48 16.39 -4.91 -5.29
C LYS A 48 15.28 -3.87 -5.31
N ARG A 49 15.58 -2.58 -5.09
CA ARG A 49 14.59 -1.51 -4.98
C ARG A 49 13.69 -1.46 -6.20
N SER A 50 14.22 -1.33 -7.41
CA SER A 50 13.39 -1.23 -8.63
C SER A 50 12.43 -2.42 -8.79
N LEU A 51 12.88 -3.64 -8.45
CA LEU A 51 12.04 -4.85 -8.50
C LEU A 51 10.95 -4.82 -7.42
N VAL A 52 11.31 -4.45 -6.20
CA VAL A 52 10.38 -4.32 -5.06
C VAL A 52 9.33 -3.26 -5.36
N VAL A 53 9.75 -2.10 -5.87
CA VAL A 53 8.87 -0.99 -6.23
C VAL A 53 7.91 -1.41 -7.35
N GLY A 54 8.40 -2.07 -8.40
CA GLY A 54 7.53 -2.56 -9.47
C GLY A 54 6.49 -3.59 -8.99
N ARG A 55 6.87 -4.48 -8.07
CA ARG A 55 5.95 -5.46 -7.46
C ARG A 55 4.94 -4.78 -6.53
N LEU A 56 5.40 -3.82 -5.73
CA LEU A 56 4.56 -3.06 -4.83
C LEU A 56 3.55 -2.20 -5.59
N GLN A 57 3.95 -1.51 -6.67
CA GLN A 57 3.03 -0.79 -7.55
C GLN A 57 1.95 -1.70 -8.16
N LYS A 58 2.26 -2.97 -8.45
CA LYS A 58 1.25 -3.94 -8.91
C LYS A 58 0.29 -4.31 -7.77
N LEU A 59 0.80 -4.55 -6.57
CA LEU A 59 -0.01 -4.83 -5.37
C LEU A 59 -0.94 -3.66 -5.04
N LEU A 60 -0.42 -2.43 -4.96
CA LEU A 60 -1.19 -1.22 -4.67
C LEU A 60 -2.35 -1.03 -5.65
N ARG A 61 -2.09 -1.21 -6.95
CA ARG A 61 -3.12 -1.13 -7.99
C ARG A 61 -4.16 -2.24 -7.87
N GLY A 62 -3.75 -3.45 -7.47
CA GLY A 62 -4.66 -4.58 -7.26
C GLY A 62 -5.59 -4.38 -6.06
N GLU A 63 -5.08 -3.77 -4.99
CA GLU A 63 -5.85 -3.49 -3.76
C GLU A 63 -6.59 -2.14 -3.78
N GLY A 64 -6.36 -1.32 -4.81
CA GLY A 64 -7.03 -0.02 -4.98
C GLY A 64 -6.42 1.12 -4.17
N PHE A 65 -5.19 0.99 -3.72
CA PHE A 65 -4.45 2.08 -3.08
C PHE A 65 -3.98 3.11 -4.10
N VAL A 66 -4.04 4.39 -3.73
CA VAL A 66 -3.63 5.51 -4.62
C VAL A 66 -2.21 6.02 -4.36
N ASN A 67 -1.61 5.68 -3.22
CA ASN A 67 -0.24 6.05 -2.87
C ASN A 67 0.40 5.09 -1.84
N PHE A 68 1.72 5.17 -1.68
CA PHE A 68 2.47 4.32 -0.74
C PHE A 68 2.16 4.66 0.72
N LYS A 69 1.94 5.94 1.05
CA LYS A 69 1.62 6.36 2.41
C LYS A 69 0.35 5.69 2.96
N GLN A 70 -0.72 5.63 2.19
CA GLN A 70 -1.96 4.94 2.57
C GLN A 70 -1.73 3.46 2.82
N TYR A 71 -0.93 2.82 1.96
CA TYR A 71 -0.57 1.43 2.15
C TYR A 71 0.30 1.21 3.38
N TYR A 72 1.29 2.07 3.62
CA TYR A 72 2.11 2.04 4.82
C TYR A 72 1.27 2.21 6.09
N GLU A 73 0.35 3.17 6.10
CA GLU A 73 -0.59 3.36 7.21
C GLU A 73 -1.47 2.12 7.41
N SER A 74 -1.93 1.48 6.33
CA SER A 74 -2.65 0.20 6.41
C SER A 74 -1.79 -0.88 7.07
N LEU A 75 -0.52 -1.02 6.68
CA LEU A 75 0.41 -2.00 7.28
C LEU A 75 0.70 -1.74 8.76
N VAL A 76 0.83 -0.48 9.16
CA VAL A 76 1.11 -0.12 10.55
C VAL A 76 -0.12 -0.31 11.44
N ASN A 77 -1.32 -0.05 10.91
CA ASN A 77 -2.57 -0.26 11.61
C ASN A 77 -3.06 -1.72 11.59
N ASP A 78 -2.57 -2.53 10.64
CA ASP A 78 -2.91 -3.96 10.54
C ASP A 78 -2.23 -4.79 11.64
N LYS A 79 -2.98 -5.06 12.70
CA LYS A 79 -2.55 -5.95 13.80
C LYS A 79 -2.52 -7.43 13.42
N SER A 80 -3.11 -7.81 12.29
CA SER A 80 -3.15 -9.21 11.83
C SER A 80 -1.90 -9.61 11.05
N GLU A 81 -1.03 -8.64 10.73
CA GLU A 81 0.19 -8.81 9.93
C GLU A 81 -0.04 -9.47 8.55
N ARG A 82 -1.30 -9.52 8.08
CA ARG A 82 -1.68 -10.14 6.80
C ARG A 82 -1.16 -9.33 5.63
N GLY A 83 -1.37 -8.01 5.63
CA GLY A 83 -0.88 -7.14 4.57
C GLY A 83 0.65 -7.18 4.47
N LEU A 84 1.33 -7.23 5.62
CA LEU A 84 2.78 -7.30 5.66
C LEU A 84 3.30 -8.68 5.22
N SER A 85 2.63 -9.76 5.58
CA SER A 85 2.96 -11.11 5.11
C SER A 85 2.79 -11.26 3.60
N GLU A 86 1.72 -10.71 3.03
CA GLU A 86 1.53 -10.71 1.57
C GLU A 86 2.61 -9.90 0.86
N LEU A 87 2.96 -8.72 1.40
CA LEU A 87 4.06 -7.92 0.89
C LEU A 87 5.36 -8.73 0.86
N ILE A 88 5.72 -9.36 1.98
CA ILE A 88 6.92 -10.19 2.09
C ILE A 88 6.89 -11.29 1.04
N ASN A 89 5.80 -12.05 0.94
CA ASN A 89 5.68 -13.10 -0.06
C ASN A 89 5.89 -12.55 -1.48
N ARG A 90 5.31 -11.40 -1.82
CA ARG A 90 5.47 -10.81 -3.16
C ARG A 90 6.89 -10.37 -3.45
N ILE A 91 7.60 -9.80 -2.48
CA ILE A 91 8.96 -9.25 -2.68
C ILE A 91 10.07 -10.29 -2.47
N SER A 92 9.82 -11.33 -1.68
CA SER A 92 10.79 -12.39 -1.37
C SER A 92 10.73 -13.57 -2.34
N THR A 93 9.57 -13.80 -2.99
CA THR A 93 9.44 -14.93 -3.91
C THR A 93 10.36 -14.72 -5.11
N ASN A 94 11.33 -15.64 -5.21
CA ASN A 94 12.15 -15.95 -6.37
C ASN A 94 11.47 -17.12 -7.10
N HIS A 95 10.64 -16.85 -8.10
CA HIS A 95 10.23 -17.87 -9.07
C HIS A 95 11.03 -17.65 -10.35
#